data_AF-A0A6A6Y2G2-F1
#
_entry.id   AF-A0A6A6Y2G2-F1
#
_cell.length_a   1.000
_cell.length_b   1.000
_cell.length_c   1.000
_cell.angle_alpha   90.00
_cell.angle_beta   90.00
_cell.angle_gamma   90.00
#
_symmetry.space_group_name_H-M   'P 1'
#
loop_
_entity.id
_entity.type
_entity.pdbx_description
1 polymer ?
#
loop_
_entity_poly.entity_id
_entity_poly.type
_entity_poly.pdbx_seq_one_letter_code
_entity_poly.pdbx_strand_id
1 'polypeptide(L)' 'DLARRCIYYINKKGFLLAFKNAFFNIFIYKNCKKAFKASRLVPINTQVVFNRLNIQLRTLLLAPLLEIL' A
#
# COMPACT_ATOMS: atom_id res chain seq x y z
N ASP A 1 -2.73 17.60 -20.12
CA ASP A 1 -2.46 19.05 -20.02
C ASP A 1 -2.92 19.69 -18.70
N LEU A 2 -4.15 19.43 -18.20
CA LEU A 2 -4.59 19.90 -16.86
C LEU A 2 -3.72 19.43 -15.68
N ALA A 3 -3.28 18.17 -15.70
CA ALA A 3 -2.48 17.60 -14.61
C ALA A 3 -1.15 18.34 -14.37
N ARG A 4 -0.55 18.93 -15.42
CA ARG A 4 0.69 19.72 -15.30
C ARG A 4 0.44 21.11 -14.68
N ARG A 5 -0.73 21.72 -14.90
CA ARG A 5 -1.10 23.02 -14.32
C ARG A 5 -1.45 22.94 -12.84
N CYS A 6 -2.04 21.84 -12.38
CA CYS A 6 -2.38 21.65 -10.97
C CYS A 6 -1.18 21.46 -10.04
N ILE A 7 0.01 21.12 -10.58
CA ILE A 7 1.21 20.85 -9.77
C ILE A 7 1.75 22.13 -9.12
N TYR A 8 1.52 23.32 -9.71
CA TYR A 8 2.10 24.57 -9.22
C TYR A 8 1.26 25.34 -8.18
N TYR A 9 0.00 24.96 -7.96
CA TYR A 9 -0.92 25.71 -7.07
C TYR A 9 -1.67 24.85 -6.05
N ILE A 10 -1.37 23.56 -5.96
CA ILE A 10 -2.03 22.71 -4.97
C ILE A 10 -1.34 22.90 -3.61
N ASN A 11 -2.05 23.51 -2.66
CA ASN A 11 -1.56 23.59 -1.30
C ASN A 11 -1.56 22.19 -0.65
N LYS A 12 -0.84 22.04 0.47
CA LYS A 12 -0.71 20.75 1.17
C LYS A 12 -2.05 20.07 1.47
N LYS A 13 -3.08 20.84 1.84
CA LYS A 13 -4.43 20.30 2.10
C LYS A 13 -5.09 19.77 0.82
N GLY A 14 -5.01 20.53 -0.27
CA GLY A 14 -5.52 20.12 -1.58
C GLY A 14 -4.83 18.86 -2.09
N PHE A 15 -3.50 18.77 -1.92
CA PHE A 15 -2.75 17.58 -2.30
C PHE A 15 -3.20 16.36 -1.48
N LEU A 16 -3.28 16.48 -0.16
CA LEU A 16 -3.68 15.36 0.70
C LEU A 16 -5.08 14.86 0.38
N LEU A 17 -6.01 15.77 0.10
CA LEU A 17 -7.37 15.39 -0.28
C LEU A 17 -7.41 14.69 -1.65
N ALA A 18 -6.72 15.24 -2.65
CA ALA A 18 -6.63 14.64 -3.98
C ALA A 18 -5.94 13.27 -3.94
N PHE A 19 -4.85 13.15 -3.18
CA PHE A 19 -4.16 11.89 -2.91
C PHE A 19 -5.09 10.88 -2.25
N LYS A 20 -5.79 11.27 -1.18
CA LYS A 20 -6.75 10.39 -0.48
C LYS A 20 -7.78 9.83 -1.45
N ASN A 21 -8.40 10.68 -2.26
CA ASN A 21 -9.43 10.27 -3.21
C ASN A 21 -8.87 9.36 -4.30
N ALA A 22 -7.72 9.70 -4.88
CA ALA A 22 -7.04 8.86 -5.87
C ALA A 22 -6.63 7.51 -5.26
N PHE A 23 -6.12 7.50 -4.04
CA PHE A 23 -5.74 6.30 -3.31
C PHE A 23 -6.94 5.36 -3.14
N PHE A 24 -8.07 5.86 -2.61
CA PHE A 24 -9.26 5.02 -2.45
C PHE A 24 -9.84 4.53 -3.79
N ASN A 25 -9.76 5.33 -4.86
CA ASN A 25 -10.22 4.92 -6.18
C ASN A 25 -9.32 3.85 -6.82
N ILE A 26 -8.00 3.92 -6.59
CA ILE A 26 -7.03 2.99 -7.17
C ILE A 26 -6.97 1.69 -6.37
N PHE A 27 -6.91 1.77 -5.04
CA PHE A 27 -6.72 0.63 -4.14
C PHE A 27 -8.04 -0.09 -3.77
N ILE A 28 -9.02 -0.10 -4.67
CA ILE A 28 -10.19 -0.98 -4.53
C ILE A 28 -9.80 -2.44 -4.79
N TYR A 29 -10.47 -3.38 -4.11
CA TYR A 29 -10.23 -4.82 -4.22
C TYR A 29 -10.11 -5.32 -5.67
N LYS A 30 -11.00 -4.84 -6.55
CA LYS A 30 -11.03 -5.19 -7.98
C LYS A 30 -9.74 -4.83 -8.71
N ASN A 31 -9.20 -3.65 -8.45
CA ASN A 31 -7.99 -3.15 -9.10
C ASN A 31 -6.75 -3.84 -8.53
N CYS A 32 -6.68 -3.99 -7.20
CA CYS A 32 -5.63 -4.76 -6.55
C CYS A 32 -5.57 -6.20 -7.11
N LYS A 33 -6.71 -6.90 -7.17
CA LYS A 33 -6.78 -8.26 -7.71
C LYS A 33 -6.25 -8.34 -9.16
N LYS A 34 -6.59 -7.38 -10.01
CA LYS A 34 -6.09 -7.31 -11.39
C LYS A 34 -4.57 -7.06 -11.44
N ALA A 35 -4.06 -6.12 -10.65
CA ALA A 35 -2.63 -5.80 -10.61
C ALA A 35 -1.79 -6.98 -10.11
N PHE A 36 -2.25 -7.67 -9.07
CA PHE A 36 -1.62 -8.89 -8.57
C PHE A 36 -1.60 -10.00 -9.64
N LYS A 37 -2.73 -10.23 -10.33
CA LYS A 37 -2.76 -11.20 -11.45
C LYS A 37 -1.77 -10.83 -12.55
N ALA A 38 -1.72 -9.56 -12.96
CA ALA A 38 -0.81 -9.07 -14.00
C ALA A 38 0.67 -9.21 -13.61
N SER A 39 1.00 -8.97 -12.33
CA SER A 39 2.35 -9.20 -11.81
C SER A 39 2.65 -10.68 -11.59
N ARG A 40 1.72 -11.61 -11.84
CA ARG A 40 1.79 -13.04 -11.49
C ARG A 40 1.94 -13.28 -9.98
N LEU A 41 1.53 -12.32 -9.16
CA LEU A 41 1.43 -12.47 -7.72
C LEU A 41 0.03 -13.02 -7.42
N VAL A 42 -0.06 -14.18 -6.79
CA VAL A 42 -1.35 -14.72 -6.35
C VAL A 42 -1.63 -14.17 -4.96
N PRO A 43 -2.61 -13.26 -4.79
CA PRO A 43 -2.83 -12.56 -3.51
C PRO A 43 -3.37 -13.48 -2.40
N ILE A 44 -3.68 -14.74 -2.73
CA ILE A 44 -4.20 -15.74 -1.79
C ILE A 44 -3.05 -16.49 -1.10
N ASN A 45 -1.82 -16.41 -1.61
CA ASN A 45 -0.65 -17.00 -0.95
C ASN A 45 0.35 -15.91 -0.58
N THR A 46 0.15 -15.35 0.60
CA THR A 46 0.97 -14.30 1.20
C THR A 46 2.47 -14.67 1.21
N GLN A 47 2.81 -15.94 1.46
CA GLN A 47 4.19 -16.41 1.48
C GLN A 47 4.85 -16.34 0.09
N VAL A 48 4.13 -16.72 -0.96
CA VAL A 48 4.63 -16.63 -2.35
C VAL A 48 4.90 -15.17 -2.74
N VAL A 49 4.04 -14.25 -2.30
CA VAL A 49 4.22 -12.81 -2.52
C VAL A 49 5.48 -12.31 -1.81
N PHE A 50 5.66 -12.65 -0.54
CA PHE A 50 6.84 -12.24 0.22
C PHE A 50 8.14 -12.80 -0.34
N ASN A 51 8.18 -14.09 -0.66
CA ASN A 51 9.35 -14.72 -1.26
C ASN A 51 9.73 -14.03 -2.57
N ARG A 52 8.75 -13.67 -3.40
CA ARG A 52 9.01 -13.03 -4.70
C ARG A 52 9.45 -11.57 -4.59
N LEU A 53 9.01 -10.87 -3.55
CA LEU A 53 9.44 -9.50 -3.25
C LEU A 53 10.75 -9.46 -2.45
N ASN A 54 11.28 -10.62 -2.04
CA ASN A 54 12.42 -10.74 -1.12
C ASN A 54 12.20 -9.95 0.18
N ILE A 55 10.95 -9.95 0.68
CA ILE A 55 10.56 -9.27 1.91
C ILE A 55 10.50 -10.32 3.03
N GLN A 56 11.27 -10.10 4.09
CA GLN A 56 11.09 -10.80 5.35
C GLN A 56 10.20 -9.96 6.26
N LEU A 57 9.07 -10.51 6.70
CA LEU A 57 8.33 -9.92 7.81
C LEU A 57 9.16 -10.06 9.07
N ARG A 58 9.66 -8.93 9.58
CA ARG A 58 10.17 -8.87 10.95
C ARG A 58 8.96 -8.67 11.84
N THR A 59 8.51 -9.76 12.46
CA THR A 59 7.65 -9.61 13.64
C THR A 59 8.50 -8.88 14.66
N LEU A 60 8.17 -7.62 14.97
CA LEU A 60 8.69 -6.97 16.16
C LEU A 60 8.14 -7.80 17.32
N LEU A 61 8.97 -8.69 17.88
CA LEU A 61 8.67 -9.29 19.17
C LEU A 61 8.58 -8.11 20.13
N LEU A 62 7.36 -7.81 20.57
CA LEU A 62 7.17 -7.02 21.77
C LEU A 62 7.96 -7.77 22.84
N ALA A 63 9.02 -7.15 23.38
CA ALA A 63 9.81 -7.69 24.48
C ALA A 63 8.86 -8.26 25.56
N PRO A 64 9.26 -9.34 26.27
CA PRO A 64 8.32 -10.16 27.02
C PRO A 64 7.54 -9.32 28.01
N LEU A 65 6.22 -9.26 27.82
CA LEU A 65 5.20 -8.84 28.79
C LEU A 65 5.11 -9.89 29.94
N LEU A 66 6.26 -10.34 30.45
CA LEU A 66 6.37 -11.38 31.47
C LEU A 66 7.52 -11.08 32.45
N GLU A 67 7.66 -9.81 32.85
CA GLU A 67 8.40 -9.45 34.08
C GLU A 67 7.48 -8.86 35.16
N ILE A 68 6.15 -8.95 35.02
CA ILE A 68 5.22 -8.51 36.07
C ILE A 68 4.10 -9.54 36.22
N LEU A 69 4.41 -10.65 36.92
CA LEU A 69 3.46 -11.45 37.69
C LEU A 69 4.14 -11.89 38.98
#